data_AF-A0A066PIP8-F1
#
_entry.id   AF-A0A066PIP8-F1
#
_cell.length_a   1.000
_cell.length_b   1.000
_cell.length_c   1.000
_cell.angle_alpha   90.00
_cell.angle_beta   90.00
_cell.angle_gamma   90.00
#
_symmetry.space_group_name_H-M   'P 1'
#
loop_
_entity.id
_entity.type
_entity.pdbx_description
1 polymer ?
#
loop_
_entity_poly.entity_id
_entity_poly.type
_entity_poly.pdbx_seq_one_letter_code
_entity_poly.pdbx_strand_id
1 'polypeptide(L)'
;MRRLKLVFRAIAYVASIGLVGCSMIGGWIPGTIYSNDGTVLSFSIQKEFHTGGMKAFNPKTGEAFTGSYVGVLPSAQASSFGVANVGGGVPSGESFTTVRSNMANARGFLRGDKGTMLTCSMQIQAGLNPHGIGTCTDNHDEHYDLQF
;
A
#
# COMPACT_ATOMS: atom_id res chain seq x y z
N MET A 1 67.72 -5.76 27.48
CA MET A 1 67.11 -6.21 26.21
C MET A 1 65.59 -6.24 26.37
N ARG A 2 64.88 -5.19 25.94
CA ARG A 2 63.40 -5.10 26.00
C ARG A 2 62.85 -5.50 24.63
N ARG A 3 62.22 -6.67 24.52
CA ARG A 3 61.55 -7.11 23.28
C ARG A 3 60.06 -6.78 23.32
N LEU A 4 59.74 -5.75 22.53
CA LEU A 4 58.46 -5.37 21.99
C LEU A 4 57.77 -6.58 21.33
N LYS A 5 56.57 -6.95 21.77
CA LYS A 5 55.68 -7.85 21.00
C LYS A 5 54.41 -7.07 20.66
N LEU A 6 54.40 -6.56 19.43
CA LEU A 6 53.26 -5.98 18.73
C LEU A 6 52.08 -6.97 18.77
N VAL A 7 50.94 -6.51 19.25
CA VAL A 7 49.66 -7.22 19.17
C VAL A 7 49.11 -7.00 17.76
N PHE A 8 49.06 -8.08 16.97
CA PHE A 8 48.35 -8.13 15.69
C PHE A 8 46.85 -7.99 15.94
N ARG A 9 46.26 -6.88 15.48
CA ARG A 9 44.81 -6.77 15.27
C ARG A 9 44.55 -6.50 13.79
N ALA A 10 44.41 -7.58 13.03
CA ALA A 10 43.81 -7.55 11.72
C ALA A 10 42.29 -7.68 11.90
N ILE A 11 41.56 -6.57 11.84
CA ILE A 11 40.11 -6.59 11.63
C ILE A 11 39.91 -6.13 10.19
N ALA A 12 39.88 -7.12 9.29
CA ALA A 12 39.36 -6.97 7.95
C ALA A 12 37.90 -7.43 7.98
N TYR A 13 36.95 -6.49 7.87
CA TYR A 13 35.59 -6.82 7.43
C TYR A 13 35.23 -5.89 6.27
N VAL A 14 35.60 -6.42 5.11
CA VAL A 14 34.96 -6.39 3.79
C VAL A 14 33.78 -5.43 3.60
N ALA A 15 33.99 -4.58 2.61
CA ALA A 15 33.04 -3.78 1.84
C ALA A 15 31.62 -4.36 1.69
N SER A 16 30.64 -3.49 1.95
CA SER A 16 29.32 -3.57 1.31
C SER A 16 29.11 -2.32 0.46
N ILE A 17 29.73 -2.33 -0.73
CA ILE A 17 29.27 -1.56 -1.89
C ILE A 17 28.12 -2.36 -2.49
N GLY A 18 26.95 -1.75 -2.66
CA GLY A 18 25.93 -2.27 -3.57
C GLY A 18 24.51 -2.20 -3.05
N LEU A 19 23.82 -1.12 -3.43
CA LEU A 19 22.44 -1.11 -3.93
C LEU A 19 22.22 0.35 -4.34
N VAL A 20 22.76 0.75 -5.50
CA VAL A 20 21.94 0.89 -6.71
C VAL A 20 20.56 1.42 -6.34
N GLY A 21 20.52 2.72 -6.01
CA GLY A 21 19.29 3.50 -6.06
C GLY A 21 18.87 3.65 -7.52
N CYS A 22 18.47 2.54 -8.13
CA CYS A 22 17.53 2.61 -9.24
C CYS A 22 16.27 3.20 -8.62
N SER A 23 16.03 4.48 -8.89
CA SER A 23 14.71 5.10 -8.82
C SER A 23 13.74 4.20 -9.58
N MET A 24 13.15 3.24 -8.86
CA MET A 24 12.10 2.41 -9.41
C MET A 24 10.94 3.34 -9.71
N ILE A 25 10.66 3.47 -10.99
CA ILE A 25 9.47 4.12 -11.55
C ILE A 25 8.29 3.31 -11.02
N GLY A 26 7.79 3.73 -9.86
CA GLY A 26 6.86 2.97 -9.01
C GLY A 26 6.99 3.47 -7.57
N GLY A 27 6.60 4.73 -7.34
CA GLY A 27 6.78 5.41 -6.05
C GLY A 27 6.06 4.68 -4.91
N TRP A 28 6.69 4.64 -3.73
CA TRP A 28 6.06 4.16 -2.51
C TRP A 28 5.33 5.32 -1.83
N ILE A 29 4.08 5.10 -1.47
CA ILE A 29 3.26 6.03 -0.69
C ILE A 29 3.44 5.63 0.77
N PRO A 30 4.02 6.52 1.60
CA PRO A 30 4.21 6.23 3.02
C PRO A 30 2.87 6.28 3.76
N GLY A 31 2.73 5.46 4.78
CA GLY A 31 1.59 5.45 5.67
C GLY A 31 1.92 4.85 7.03
N THR A 32 0.88 4.61 7.81
CA THR A 32 0.97 4.07 9.17
C THR A 32 -0.12 3.04 9.41
N ILE A 33 0.22 2.03 10.21
CA ILE A 33 -0.72 1.08 10.79
C ILE A 33 -0.71 1.27 12.30
N TYR A 34 -1.86 1.53 12.89
CA TYR A 34 -2.07 1.74 14.31
C TYR A 34 -2.62 0.47 14.93
N SER A 35 -1.90 -0.02 15.93
CA SER A 35 -2.35 -1.11 16.78
C SER A 35 -3.19 -0.58 17.94
N ASN A 36 -4.12 -1.40 18.44
CA ASN A 36 -4.92 -1.09 19.62
C ASN A 36 -4.08 -0.84 20.89
N ASP A 37 -2.89 -1.43 20.96
CA ASP A 37 -1.95 -1.25 22.06
C ASP A 37 -1.15 0.07 21.99
N GLY A 38 -1.44 0.93 21.00
CA GLY A 38 -0.75 2.20 20.77
C GLY A 38 0.54 2.08 19.97
N THR A 39 0.93 0.87 19.54
CA THR A 39 2.09 0.67 18.67
C THR A 39 1.78 1.19 17.27
N VAL A 40 2.69 2.00 16.73
CA VAL A 40 2.61 2.51 15.35
C VAL A 40 3.61 1.77 14.48
N LEU A 41 3.11 1.04 13.50
CA LEU A 41 3.91 0.38 12.49
C LEU A 41 4.13 1.34 11.33
N SER A 42 5.35 1.43 10.83
CA SER A 42 5.58 2.13 9.56
C SER A 42 4.98 1.30 8.44
N PHE A 43 4.29 1.94 7.50
CA PHE A 43 3.65 1.27 6.38
C PHE A 43 4.03 1.97 5.07
N SER A 44 4.07 1.23 3.97
CA SER A 44 4.25 1.79 2.64
C SER A 44 3.56 0.92 1.61
N ILE A 45 2.88 1.56 0.68
CA ILE A 45 2.17 0.91 -0.41
C ILE A 45 2.69 1.40 -1.75
N GLN A 46 2.88 0.50 -2.70
CA GLN A 46 3.40 0.84 -4.01
C GLN A 46 2.32 1.48 -4.87
N LYS A 47 2.62 2.60 -5.53
CA LYS A 47 1.73 3.28 -6.48
C LYS A 47 1.73 2.53 -7.82
N GLU A 48 0.86 1.53 -7.95
CA GLU A 48 0.67 0.73 -9.17
C GLU A 48 -0.82 0.62 -9.53
N PHE A 49 -1.11 0.28 -10.79
CA PHE A 49 -2.48 0.08 -11.27
C PHE A 49 -2.95 -1.34 -10.95
N HIS A 50 -4.05 -1.46 -10.20
CA HIS A 50 -4.74 -2.72 -9.82
C HIS A 50 -4.00 -3.63 -8.83
N THR A 51 -2.69 -3.77 -8.91
CA THR A 51 -1.91 -4.60 -7.97
C THR A 51 -0.61 -3.91 -7.64
N GLY A 52 -0.12 -4.06 -6.42
CA GLY A 52 1.19 -3.52 -6.05
C GLY A 52 1.73 -4.09 -4.75
N GLY A 53 2.98 -3.76 -4.43
CA GLY A 53 3.63 -4.17 -3.19
C GLY A 53 3.13 -3.42 -1.95
N MET A 54 3.24 -4.09 -0.81
CA MET A 54 3.04 -3.51 0.53
C MET A 54 4.24 -3.85 1.41
N LYS A 55 4.63 -2.92 2.28
CA LYS A 55 5.65 -3.13 3.31
C LYS A 55 5.17 -2.54 4.63
N ALA A 56 5.50 -3.19 5.73
CA ALA A 56 5.34 -2.59 7.05
C ALA A 56 6.48 -2.98 7.99
N PHE A 57 6.66 -2.26 9.08
CA PHE A 57 7.62 -2.61 10.13
C PHE A 57 7.06 -2.31 11.51
N ASN A 58 7.13 -3.30 12.39
CA ASN A 58 6.73 -3.15 13.78
C ASN A 58 7.95 -2.84 14.66
N PRO A 59 8.07 -1.62 15.21
CA PRO A 59 9.23 -1.23 16.02
C PRO A 59 9.25 -1.92 17.39
N LYS A 60 8.09 -2.36 17.91
CA LYS A 60 7.99 -3.02 19.22
C LYS A 60 8.54 -4.45 19.16
N THR A 61 8.19 -5.19 18.12
CA THR A 61 8.64 -6.58 17.94
C THR A 61 9.90 -6.67 17.08
N GLY A 62 10.24 -5.63 16.31
CA GLY A 62 11.29 -5.64 15.29
C GLY A 62 10.95 -6.57 14.12
N GLU A 63 9.66 -6.79 13.84
CA GLU A 63 9.18 -7.63 12.74
C GLU A 63 8.99 -6.81 11.46
N ALA A 64 9.51 -7.32 10.35
CA ALA A 64 9.37 -6.71 9.03
C ALA A 64 8.32 -7.47 8.22
N PHE A 65 7.41 -6.73 7.62
CA PHE A 65 6.30 -7.27 6.84
C PHE A 65 6.46 -6.94 5.37
N THR A 66 6.16 -7.91 4.52
CA THR A 66 6.16 -7.75 3.07
C THR A 66 4.97 -8.45 2.45
N GLY A 67 4.44 -7.89 1.36
CA GLY A 67 3.37 -8.55 0.63
C GLY A 67 2.81 -7.70 -0.49
N SER A 68 1.53 -7.90 -0.80
CA SER A 68 0.90 -7.29 -1.97
C SER A 68 -0.56 -6.97 -1.72
N TYR A 69 -1.08 -6.01 -2.49
CA TYR A 69 -2.49 -5.69 -2.54
C TYR A 69 -3.05 -5.86 -3.95
N VAL A 70 -4.37 -6.04 -4.01
CA VAL A 70 -5.19 -5.98 -5.21
C VAL A 70 -6.29 -4.94 -4.98
N GLY A 71 -6.31 -3.90 -5.81
CA GLY A 71 -7.33 -2.85 -5.87
C GLY A 71 -8.34 -3.12 -6.98
N VAL A 72 -9.62 -3.02 -6.64
CA VAL A 72 -10.76 -3.13 -7.53
C VAL A 72 -11.43 -1.76 -7.62
N LEU A 73 -11.41 -1.17 -8.82
CA LEU A 73 -12.15 0.05 -9.14
C LEU A 73 -13.60 -0.33 -9.47
N PRO A 74 -14.60 0.11 -8.68
CA PRO A 74 -15.99 -0.05 -9.08
C PRO A 74 -16.26 0.86 -10.29
N SER A 75 -16.55 0.27 -11.45
CA SER A 75 -17.09 0.99 -12.58
C SER A 75 -18.62 0.99 -12.50
N ALA A 76 -19.22 2.18 -12.52
CA ALA A 76 -20.67 2.34 -12.66
C ALA A 76 -20.97 2.96 -14.03
N GLN A 77 -21.89 2.35 -14.79
CA GLN A 77 -22.45 2.98 -15.98
C GLN A 77 -23.63 3.83 -15.54
N ALA A 78 -23.58 5.13 -15.82
CA ALA A 78 -24.73 6.01 -15.65
C ALA A 78 -25.41 6.20 -17.01
N SER A 79 -26.65 5.74 -17.12
CA SER A 79 -27.52 6.02 -18.26
C SER A 79 -28.39 7.22 -17.93
N SER A 80 -28.38 8.26 -18.76
CA SER A 80 -29.37 9.33 -18.71
C SER A 80 -30.32 9.21 -19.90
N PHE A 81 -31.63 9.24 -19.59
CA PHE A 81 -32.70 9.25 -20.59
C PHE A 81 -33.25 10.66 -20.70
N GLY A 82 -33.09 11.29 -21.86
CA GLY A 82 -33.67 12.60 -22.17
C GLY A 82 -34.88 12.44 -23.09
N VAL A 83 -36.06 12.87 -22.63
CA VAL A 83 -37.25 13.00 -23.46
C VAL A 83 -37.49 14.49 -23.70
N ALA A 84 -37.24 14.97 -24.92
CA ALA A 84 -37.56 16.34 -25.30
C ALA A 84 -38.94 16.36 -25.97
N ASN A 85 -39.90 17.12 -25.44
CA ASN A 85 -41.21 17.26 -26.05
C ASN A 85 -41.14 18.40 -27.09
N VAL A 86 -40.88 18.05 -28.35
CA VAL A 86 -40.80 19.02 -29.45
C VAL A 86 -42.07 18.88 -30.26
N GLY A 87 -42.83 19.97 -30.42
CA GLY A 87 -44.17 19.96 -31.01
C GLY A 87 -44.25 19.12 -32.28
N GLY A 88 -44.93 17.97 -32.19
CA GLY A 88 -45.22 17.06 -33.32
C GLY A 88 -44.56 15.67 -33.26
N GLY A 89 -43.64 15.39 -32.34
CA GLY A 89 -43.06 14.05 -32.18
C GLY A 89 -42.14 13.95 -30.95
N VAL A 90 -41.95 12.75 -30.42
CA VAL A 90 -41.10 12.49 -29.25
C VAL A 90 -39.71 12.04 -29.71
N PRO A 91 -38.69 12.91 -29.81
CA PRO A 91 -37.32 12.47 -29.91
C PRO A 91 -36.84 11.92 -28.57
N SER A 92 -36.54 10.62 -28.52
CA SER A 92 -35.85 9.96 -27.41
C SER A 92 -34.36 9.83 -27.74
N GLY A 93 -33.49 10.35 -26.87
CA GLY A 93 -32.05 10.17 -26.96
C GLY A 93 -31.52 9.43 -25.73
N GLU A 94 -30.82 8.33 -25.94
CA GLU A 94 -30.09 7.61 -24.89
C GLU A 94 -28.65 8.11 -24.84
N SER A 95 -28.19 8.55 -23.67
CA SER A 95 -26.79 8.90 -23.45
C SER A 95 -26.20 8.00 -22.38
N PHE A 96 -25.11 7.31 -22.73
CA PHE A 96 -24.35 6.46 -21.82
C PHE A 96 -23.08 7.21 -21.42
N THR A 97 -22.91 7.49 -20.12
CA THR A 97 -21.64 8.01 -19.59
C THR A 97 -21.07 7.03 -18.57
N THR A 98 -19.78 6.74 -18.69
CA THR A 98 -19.08 5.90 -17.70
C THR A 98 -18.61 6.80 -16.57
N VAL A 99 -19.24 6.70 -15.41
CA VAL A 99 -18.79 7.39 -14.20
C VAL A 99 -17.77 6.48 -13.53
N ARG A 100 -16.49 6.85 -13.62
CA ARG A 100 -15.43 6.14 -12.90
C ARG A 100 -15.31 6.77 -11.51
N SER A 101 -15.58 5.99 -10.46
CA SER A 101 -15.20 6.38 -9.11
C SER A 101 -13.68 6.46 -9.02
N ASN A 102 -13.15 7.50 -8.37
CA ASN A 102 -11.74 7.58 -8.00
C ASN A 102 -11.44 6.80 -6.71
N MET A 103 -12.43 6.16 -6.10
CA MET A 103 -12.27 5.28 -4.94
C MET A 103 -12.17 3.83 -5.40
N ALA A 104 -11.07 3.16 -5.07
CA ALA A 104 -10.87 1.72 -5.27
C ALA A 104 -10.93 0.99 -3.93
N ASN A 105 -11.66 -0.12 -3.87
CA ASN A 105 -11.57 -1.03 -2.73
C ASN A 105 -10.37 -1.96 -2.94
N ALA A 106 -9.49 -2.07 -1.96
CA ALA A 106 -8.32 -2.92 -2.05
C ALA A 106 -8.28 -3.95 -0.91
N ARG A 107 -7.73 -5.12 -1.20
CA ARG A 107 -7.39 -6.13 -0.22
C ARG A 107 -5.94 -6.51 -0.37
N GLY A 108 -5.24 -6.69 0.74
CA GLY A 108 -3.83 -7.06 0.72
C GLY A 108 -3.45 -7.95 1.89
N PHE A 109 -2.32 -8.60 1.73
CA PHE A 109 -1.74 -9.47 2.74
C PHE A 109 -0.28 -9.06 2.95
N LEU A 110 0.13 -9.06 4.21
CA LEU A 110 1.48 -8.75 4.67
C LEU A 110 1.97 -9.91 5.51
N ARG A 111 3.03 -10.58 5.07
CA ARG A 111 3.70 -11.64 5.84
C ARG A 111 4.89 -11.03 6.59
N GLY A 112 4.86 -11.17 7.90
CA GLY A 112 5.95 -10.86 8.80
C GLY A 112 7.04 -11.93 8.76
N ASP A 113 8.29 -11.49 8.93
CA ASP A 113 9.46 -12.38 9.00
C ASP A 113 9.53 -13.21 10.29
N LYS A 114 8.65 -12.94 11.27
CA LYS A 114 8.53 -13.69 12.53
C LYS A 114 7.24 -14.53 12.61
N GLY A 115 6.50 -14.61 11.50
CA GLY A 115 5.33 -15.48 11.37
C GLY A 115 3.99 -14.79 11.55
N THR A 116 3.96 -13.50 11.91
CA THR A 116 2.71 -12.73 11.95
C THR A 116 2.21 -12.49 10.52
N MET A 117 0.91 -12.60 10.28
CA MET A 117 0.32 -12.32 8.97
C MET A 117 -0.80 -11.30 9.11
N LEU A 118 -0.68 -10.14 8.48
CA LEU A 118 -1.73 -9.13 8.45
C LEU A 118 -2.57 -9.26 7.18
N THR A 119 -3.87 -9.34 7.33
CA THR A 119 -4.86 -9.25 6.26
C THR A 119 -5.52 -7.88 6.31
N CYS A 120 -5.33 -7.08 5.26
CA CYS A 120 -5.80 -5.70 5.22
C CYS A 120 -6.92 -5.49 4.21
N SER A 121 -7.94 -4.73 4.59
CA SER A 121 -9.00 -4.20 3.73
C SER A 121 -8.89 -2.68 3.71
N MET A 122 -8.77 -2.10 2.52
CA MET A 122 -8.45 -0.68 2.33
C MET A 122 -9.41 -0.04 1.32
N GLN A 123 -9.61 1.25 1.47
CA GLN A 123 -10.20 2.12 0.46
C GLN A 123 -9.13 3.11 0.00
N ILE A 124 -8.87 3.13 -1.30
CA ILE A 124 -7.81 3.92 -1.92
C ILE A 124 -8.45 4.98 -2.78
N GLN A 125 -8.24 6.24 -2.44
CA GLN A 125 -8.54 7.36 -3.31
C GLN A 125 -7.40 7.55 -4.31
N ALA A 126 -7.64 7.15 -5.56
CA ALA A 126 -6.72 7.34 -6.66
C ALA A 126 -6.63 8.83 -7.07
N GLY A 127 -5.45 9.27 -7.51
CA GLY A 127 -5.24 10.64 -7.96
C GLY A 127 -3.75 11.01 -8.04
N LEU A 128 -3.50 12.32 -8.17
CA LEU A 128 -2.13 12.86 -8.16
C LEU A 128 -1.43 12.54 -6.83
N ASN A 129 -2.14 12.74 -5.71
CA ASN A 129 -1.74 12.38 -4.36
C ASN A 129 -2.65 11.27 -3.80
N PRO A 130 -2.37 10.00 -4.13
CA PRO A 130 -3.17 8.88 -3.66
C PRO A 130 -3.06 8.75 -2.15
N HIS A 131 -4.19 8.52 -1.50
CA HIS A 131 -4.31 8.30 -0.07
C HIS A 131 -5.37 7.24 0.19
N GLY A 132 -5.40 6.67 1.37
CA GLY A 132 -6.35 5.62 1.71
C GLY A 132 -6.46 5.39 3.20
N ILE A 133 -7.56 4.76 3.57
CA ILE A 133 -7.83 4.28 4.92
C ILE A 133 -8.19 2.80 4.86
N GLY A 134 -7.98 2.08 5.94
CA GLY A 134 -8.31 0.68 6.00
C GLY A 134 -8.20 0.11 7.39
N THR A 135 -8.43 -1.19 7.45
CA THR A 135 -8.22 -1.98 8.66
C THR A 135 -7.38 -3.19 8.30
N CYS A 136 -6.56 -3.66 9.24
CA CYS A 136 -5.87 -4.93 9.14
C CYS A 136 -6.25 -5.81 10.33
N THR A 137 -6.15 -7.12 10.13
CA THR A 137 -6.30 -8.12 11.19
C THR A 137 -5.16 -9.10 11.07
N ASP A 138 -4.50 -9.40 12.20
CA ASP A 138 -3.44 -10.40 12.20
C ASP A 138 -3.99 -11.83 12.30
N ASN A 139 -3.10 -12.82 12.34
CA ASN A 139 -3.45 -14.23 12.53
C ASN A 139 -3.72 -14.62 14.00
N HIS A 140 -3.83 -13.63 14.90
CA HIS A 140 -4.21 -13.76 16.30
C HIS A 140 -5.46 -12.93 16.62
N ASP A 141 -6.21 -12.50 15.60
CA ASP A 141 -7.41 -11.66 15.70
C ASP A 141 -7.18 -10.25 16.30
N GLU A 142 -5.94 -9.77 16.30
CA GLU A 142 -5.64 -8.38 16.67
C GLU A 142 -6.03 -7.44 15.52
N HIS A 143 -6.68 -6.33 15.88
CA HIS A 143 -7.16 -5.34 14.94
C HIS A 143 -6.23 -4.12 14.87
N TYR A 144 -6.09 -3.60 13.65
CA TYR A 144 -5.27 -2.44 13.36
C TYR A 144 -6.00 -1.49 12.42
N ASP A 145 -5.82 -0.18 12.63
CA ASP A 145 -6.26 0.85 11.70
C ASP A 145 -5.12 1.23 10.76
N LEU A 146 -5.41 1.44 9.49
CA LEU A 146 -4.41 1.74 8.46
C LEU A 146 -4.74 3.06 7.78
N GLN A 147 -3.74 3.91 7.56
CA GLN A 147 -3.85 5.14 6.77
C GLN A 147 -2.59 5.40 5.95
N PHE A 148 -2.74 5.99 4.76
CA PHE A 148 -1.64 6.43 3.89
C PHE A 148 -2.09 7.54 2.93
#